data_AF-A0A4U0GDY3-F1
#
_entry.id   AF-A0A4U0GDY3-F1
#
_cell.length_a   1.000
_cell.length_b   1.000
_cell.length_c   1.000
_cell.angle_alpha   90.00
_cell.angle_beta   90.00
_cell.angle_gamma   90.00
#
_symmetry.space_group_name_H-M   'P 1'
#
loop_
_entity.id
_entity.type
_entity.pdbx_description
1 polymer ?
#
loop_
_entity_poly.entity_id
_entity_poly.type
_entity_poly.pdbx_seq_one_letter_code
_entity_poly.pdbx_strand_id
1 'polypeptide(L)'
;MATLAQHAEILKLARVLATTPGQLAYLEKLDAASIRQLRERITGSLFDADQHLFHRVAASSRLLPGKITALIAEKALGSLLCARIAGLLPADRAVDIAKRLHTPFLADVCLEIDPRHIRELIAGMPLDRVVDVARELAGRREHIAMARFVDCLPETAMRAILAALRDDVALLQIGFFVEDPAQLSAVIAMLPDARLRNMIASAIEGDDELWPEAMNLINGIATPQRRHMAALAADLGDAMLTRMLERTHRQSLWPALLPIVAEMATAQHAHLARLAALDNDAMLESLILAAHQGMLWPQLLPLVANMPSPTQSRAASIAERLGPDVVTQLTQAIRTAASPAA
;
A
#
# COMPACT_ATOMS: atom_id res chain seq x y z
N MET A 1 11.74 -15.50 -3.81
CA MET A 1 11.82 -14.02 -3.75
C MET A 1 10.75 -13.55 -2.79
N ALA A 2 11.06 -12.56 -1.95
CA ALA A 2 10.07 -11.99 -1.06
C ALA A 2 8.91 -11.37 -1.86
N THR A 3 7.68 -11.60 -1.41
CA THR A 3 6.49 -10.92 -1.93
C THR A 3 6.55 -9.43 -1.56
N LEU A 4 5.82 -8.60 -2.30
CA LEU A 4 5.73 -7.16 -2.01
C LEU A 4 5.21 -6.89 -0.59
N ALA A 5 4.28 -7.73 -0.11
CA ALA A 5 3.79 -7.67 1.26
C ALA A 5 4.88 -8.01 2.31
N GLN A 6 5.72 -9.02 2.06
CA GLN A 6 6.85 -9.34 2.95
C GLN A 6 7.85 -8.18 2.99
N HIS A 7 8.17 -7.60 1.83
CA HIS A 7 9.08 -6.47 1.72
C HIS A 7 8.57 -5.26 2.52
N ALA A 8 7.28 -4.91 2.38
CA ALA A 8 6.65 -3.84 3.14
C ALA A 8 6.78 -4.05 4.67
N GLU A 9 6.55 -5.27 5.17
CA GLU A 9 6.67 -5.56 6.60
C GLU A 9 8.12 -5.54 7.09
N ILE A 10 9.09 -5.95 6.26
CA ILE A 10 10.53 -5.83 6.59
C ILE A 10 10.93 -4.35 6.70
N LEU A 11 10.49 -3.49 5.78
CA LEU A 11 10.74 -2.04 5.85
C LEU A 11 10.19 -1.45 7.15
N LYS A 12 8.95 -1.80 7.51
CA LYS A 12 8.32 -1.34 8.77
C LYS A 12 9.08 -1.84 10.00
N LEU A 13 9.50 -3.11 10.02
CA LEU A 13 10.24 -3.68 11.14
C LEU A 13 11.63 -3.07 11.28
N ALA A 14 12.33 -2.84 10.16
CA ALA A 14 13.62 -2.18 10.14
C ALA A 14 13.55 -0.78 10.79
N ARG A 15 12.47 -0.04 10.51
CA ARG A 15 12.19 1.26 11.13
C ARG A 15 12.03 1.14 12.65
N VAL A 16 11.24 0.18 13.14
CA VAL A 16 11.02 -0.04 14.58
C VAL A 16 12.32 -0.39 15.31
N LEU A 17 13.18 -1.18 14.68
CA LEU A 17 14.45 -1.63 15.25
C LEU A 17 15.62 -0.66 14.99
N ALA A 18 15.36 0.49 14.35
CA ALA A 18 16.39 1.45 13.92
C ALA A 18 17.55 0.80 13.15
N THR A 19 17.21 -0.10 12.22
CA THR A 19 18.15 -0.90 11.41
C THR A 19 17.85 -0.78 9.91
N THR A 20 18.65 -1.44 9.07
CA THR A 20 18.44 -1.50 7.62
C THR A 20 17.67 -2.77 7.22
N PRO A 21 16.86 -2.71 6.15
CA PRO A 21 16.12 -3.88 5.65
C PRO A 21 17.02 -5.08 5.32
N GLY A 22 18.24 -4.81 4.81
CA GLY A 22 19.21 -5.86 4.47
C GLY A 22 19.70 -6.66 5.69
N GLN A 23 19.77 -6.04 6.87
CA GLN A 23 20.07 -6.76 8.12
C GLN A 23 18.96 -7.72 8.53
N LEU A 24 17.74 -7.53 8.01
CA LEU A 24 16.56 -8.35 8.27
C LEU A 24 16.21 -9.30 7.12
N ALA A 25 17.06 -9.43 6.08
CA ALA A 25 16.79 -10.28 4.91
C ALA A 25 16.54 -11.75 5.28
N TYR A 26 17.08 -12.22 6.40
CA TYR A 26 16.80 -13.56 6.91
C TYR A 26 15.32 -13.78 7.32
N LEU A 27 14.50 -12.73 7.42
CA LEU A 27 13.07 -12.84 7.70
C LEU A 27 12.23 -13.08 6.44
N GLU A 28 12.79 -12.95 5.23
CA GLU A 28 12.06 -13.16 3.95
C GLU A 28 11.51 -14.58 3.77
N LYS A 29 11.99 -15.54 4.57
CA LYS A 29 11.48 -16.92 4.66
C LYS A 29 10.17 -17.05 5.45
N LEU A 30 9.75 -16.03 6.18
CA LEU A 30 8.48 -15.99 6.91
C LEU A 30 7.41 -15.29 6.07
N ASP A 31 6.14 -15.66 6.24
CA ASP A 31 5.04 -14.93 5.61
C ASP A 31 4.87 -13.52 6.19
N ALA A 32 4.21 -12.64 5.44
CA ALA A 32 4.03 -11.23 5.84
C ALA A 32 3.26 -11.10 7.17
N ALA A 33 2.30 -12.01 7.42
CA ALA A 33 1.52 -12.03 8.66
C ALA A 33 2.40 -12.32 9.90
N SER A 34 3.35 -13.26 9.81
CA SER A 34 4.28 -13.55 10.90
C SER A 34 5.24 -12.39 11.16
N ILE A 35 5.77 -11.75 10.10
CA ILE A 35 6.66 -10.58 10.25
C ILE A 35 5.90 -9.43 10.93
N ARG A 36 4.64 -9.21 10.54
CA ARG A 36 3.76 -8.23 11.18
C ARG A 36 3.53 -8.55 12.65
N GLN A 37 3.19 -9.79 12.99
CA GLN A 37 2.97 -10.20 14.38
C GLN A 37 4.24 -10.00 15.23
N LEU A 38 5.42 -10.34 14.67
CA LEU A 38 6.70 -10.08 15.31
C LEU A 38 6.90 -8.58 15.59
N ARG A 39 6.67 -7.74 14.58
CA ARG A 39 6.76 -6.28 14.70
C ARG A 39 5.82 -5.72 15.77
N GLU A 40 4.58 -6.17 15.81
CA GLU A 40 3.60 -5.75 16.81
C GLU A 40 4.04 -6.13 18.24
N ARG A 41 4.57 -7.34 18.44
CA ARG A 41 5.08 -7.80 19.75
C ARG A 41 6.33 -7.04 20.19
N ILE A 42 7.27 -6.79 19.26
CA ILE A 42 8.46 -5.97 19.53
C ILE A 42 8.04 -4.56 19.92
N THR A 43 7.12 -3.96 19.16
CA THR A 43 6.59 -2.63 19.44
C THR A 43 5.98 -2.61 20.84
N GLY A 44 5.08 -3.55 21.17
CA GLY A 44 4.49 -3.67 22.51
C GLY A 44 5.55 -3.78 23.61
N SER A 45 6.51 -4.68 23.46
CA SER A 45 7.60 -4.86 24.45
C SER A 45 8.45 -3.60 24.63
N LEU A 46 8.74 -2.85 23.56
CA LEU A 46 9.48 -1.59 23.64
C LEU A 46 8.65 -0.46 24.26
N PHE A 47 7.32 -0.51 24.17
CA PHE A 47 6.40 0.42 24.84
C PHE A 47 6.20 0.10 26.33
N ASP A 48 6.11 -1.18 26.67
CA ASP A 48 5.74 -1.64 28.02
C ASP A 48 6.90 -1.55 29.02
N ALA A 49 8.16 -1.66 28.56
CA ALA A 49 9.34 -1.79 29.43
C ALA A 49 9.51 -0.65 30.46
N ASP A 50 9.13 0.58 30.13
CA ASP A 50 9.36 1.78 30.97
C ASP A 50 8.08 2.51 31.42
N GLN A 51 6.91 1.86 31.28
CA GLN A 51 5.60 2.49 31.47
C GLN A 51 5.43 3.15 32.85
N HIS A 52 5.99 2.57 33.91
CA HIS A 52 5.85 3.06 35.29
C HIS A 52 6.62 4.38 35.54
N LEU A 53 7.73 4.62 34.85
CA LEU A 53 8.47 5.90 34.92
C LEU A 53 7.68 7.01 34.22
N PHE A 54 7.12 6.71 33.04
CA PHE A 54 6.32 7.67 32.27
C PHE A 54 5.03 8.06 32.97
N HIS A 55 4.38 7.13 33.69
CA HIS A 55 3.15 7.43 34.43
C HIS A 55 3.36 8.50 35.52
N ARG A 56 4.54 8.54 36.17
CA ARG A 56 4.87 9.58 37.17
C ARG A 56 5.05 10.95 36.52
N VAL A 57 5.70 10.99 35.35
CA VAL A 57 5.89 12.23 34.58
C VAL A 57 4.54 12.73 34.05
N ALA A 58 3.72 11.83 33.50
CA ALA A 58 2.37 12.13 33.02
C ALA A 58 1.48 12.71 34.13
N ALA A 59 1.47 12.10 35.32
CA ALA A 59 0.72 12.57 36.47
C ALA A 59 1.17 13.97 36.93
N SER A 60 2.48 14.22 36.91
CA SER A 60 3.07 15.51 37.31
C SER A 60 2.78 16.63 36.30
N SER A 61 2.47 16.30 35.04
CA SER A 61 2.15 17.29 34.00
C SER A 61 0.90 18.14 34.32
N ARG A 62 0.00 17.66 35.20
CA ARG A 62 -1.20 18.40 35.62
C ARG A 62 -0.87 19.61 36.49
N LEU A 63 0.32 19.64 37.08
CA LEU A 63 0.76 20.70 38.00
C LEU A 63 1.27 21.95 37.27
N LEU A 64 1.57 21.86 35.97
CA LEU A 64 2.17 22.94 35.18
C LEU A 64 1.16 23.52 34.17
N PRO A 65 1.23 24.82 33.82
CA PRO A 65 0.47 25.38 32.70
C PRO A 65 0.87 24.79 31.35
N GLY A 66 -0.09 24.65 30.41
CA GLY A 66 0.15 24.00 29.10
C GLY A 66 1.28 24.60 28.27
N LYS A 67 1.51 25.92 28.35
CA LYS A 67 2.63 26.60 27.66
C LYS A 67 4.00 26.16 28.19
N ILE A 68 4.13 26.00 29.51
CA ILE A 68 5.39 25.56 30.14
C ILE A 68 5.63 24.10 29.81
N THR A 69 4.58 23.27 29.88
CA THR A 69 4.68 21.85 29.53
C THR A 69 5.11 21.65 28.07
N ALA A 70 4.56 22.43 27.14
CA ALA A 70 4.96 22.38 25.73
C ALA A 70 6.43 22.78 25.53
N LEU A 71 6.91 23.81 26.22
CA LEU A 71 8.32 24.22 26.15
C LEU A 71 9.26 23.12 26.69
N ILE A 72 8.92 22.50 27.82
CA ILE A 72 9.70 21.39 28.41
C ILE A 72 9.68 20.17 27.48
N ALA A 73 8.52 19.86 26.88
CA ALA A 73 8.37 18.78 25.92
C ALA A 73 9.38 18.91 24.77
N GLU A 74 9.43 20.08 24.13
CA GLU A 74 10.33 20.31 22.99
C GLU A 74 11.80 20.42 23.37
N LYS A 75 12.11 21.11 24.48
CA LYS A 75 13.48 21.52 24.78
C LYS A 75 14.22 20.57 25.71
N ALA A 76 13.51 19.72 26.47
CA ALA A 76 14.13 18.85 27.47
C ALA A 76 13.79 17.37 27.29
N LEU A 77 12.53 17.02 26.99
CA LEU A 77 12.10 15.63 26.90
C LEU A 77 12.42 14.99 25.53
N GLY A 78 12.26 15.73 24.44
CA GLY A 78 12.44 15.21 23.08
C GLY A 78 11.25 14.35 22.61
N SER A 79 11.24 14.02 21.32
CA SER A 79 10.09 13.39 20.63
C SER A 79 9.73 12.01 21.19
N LEU A 80 10.73 11.17 21.46
CA LEU A 80 10.55 9.81 21.98
C LEU A 80 9.80 9.82 23.32
N LEU A 81 10.28 10.56 24.31
CA LEU A 81 9.63 10.62 25.62
C LEU A 81 8.24 11.24 25.54
N CYS A 82 8.09 12.29 24.73
CA CYS A 82 6.77 12.88 24.47
C CYS A 82 5.79 11.86 23.88
N ALA A 83 6.21 11.04 22.92
CA ALA A 83 5.38 10.00 22.34
C ALA A 83 4.96 8.93 23.35
N ARG A 84 5.88 8.48 24.23
CA ARG A 84 5.57 7.51 25.29
C ARG A 84 4.60 8.08 26.34
N ILE A 85 4.72 9.37 26.66
CA ILE A 85 3.89 10.04 27.65
C ILE A 85 2.51 10.40 27.08
N ALA A 86 2.41 10.72 25.79
CA ALA A 86 1.18 11.23 25.17
C ALA A 86 -0.04 10.30 25.38
N GLY A 87 0.16 8.98 25.24
CA GLY A 87 -0.91 7.98 25.46
C GLY A 87 -1.31 7.78 26.93
N LEU A 88 -0.56 8.34 27.89
CA LEU A 88 -0.85 8.26 29.31
C LEU A 88 -1.55 9.53 29.85
N LEU A 89 -1.62 10.58 29.03
CA LEU A 89 -2.27 11.83 29.40
C LEU A 89 -3.78 11.76 29.09
N PRO A 90 -4.63 12.41 29.90
CA PRO A 90 -6.00 12.71 29.49
C PRO A 90 -6.02 13.40 28.12
N ALA A 91 -6.94 13.00 27.24
CA ALA A 91 -6.94 13.43 25.84
C ALA A 91 -7.04 14.96 25.69
N ASP A 92 -7.91 15.61 26.47
CA ASP A 92 -8.07 17.07 26.51
C ASP A 92 -6.76 17.80 26.85
N ARG A 93 -6.02 17.25 27.82
CA ARG A 93 -4.73 17.77 28.26
C ARG A 93 -3.65 17.56 27.20
N ALA A 94 -3.60 16.38 26.61
CA ALA A 94 -2.64 16.08 25.55
C ALA A 94 -2.86 16.98 24.33
N VAL A 95 -4.12 17.20 23.96
CA VAL A 95 -4.52 18.14 22.90
C VAL A 95 -4.12 19.58 23.24
N ASP A 96 -4.34 20.06 24.47
CA ASP A 96 -3.91 21.40 24.90
C ASP A 96 -2.40 21.60 24.75
N ILE A 97 -1.59 20.61 25.15
CA ILE A 97 -0.14 20.68 24.99
C ILE A 97 0.24 20.65 23.51
N ALA A 98 -0.27 19.68 22.75
CA ALA A 98 0.08 19.46 21.35
C ALA A 98 -0.25 20.67 20.45
N LYS A 99 -1.36 21.38 20.71
CA LYS A 99 -1.72 22.64 20.01
C LYS A 99 -0.64 23.73 20.09
N ARG A 100 0.26 23.65 21.07
CA ARG A 100 1.31 24.65 21.32
C ARG A 100 2.69 24.19 20.85
N LEU A 101 2.81 22.93 20.42
CA LEU A 101 4.06 22.39 19.90
C LEU A 101 4.25 22.83 18.44
N HIS A 102 5.50 23.01 18.03
CA HIS A 102 5.88 23.34 16.68
C HIS A 102 5.65 22.13 15.75
N THR A 103 5.14 22.39 14.54
CA THR A 103 4.84 21.34 13.55
C THR A 103 6.01 20.40 13.28
N PRO A 104 7.26 20.88 13.10
CA PRO A 104 8.41 20.00 12.90
C PRO A 104 8.63 19.00 14.05
N PHE A 105 8.42 19.45 15.29
CA PHE A 105 8.56 18.60 16.47
C PHE A 105 7.39 17.63 16.62
N LEU A 106 6.16 18.07 16.33
CA LEU A 106 5.01 17.16 16.29
C LEU A 106 5.20 16.05 15.25
N ALA A 107 5.78 16.37 14.10
CA ALA A 107 6.13 15.36 13.11
C ALA A 107 7.11 14.33 13.69
N ASP A 108 8.15 14.77 14.42
CA ASP A 108 9.07 13.85 15.10
C ASP A 108 8.36 12.97 16.14
N VAL A 109 7.42 13.54 16.92
CA VAL A 109 6.59 12.78 17.87
C VAL A 109 5.74 11.73 17.13
N CYS A 110 5.19 12.07 15.96
CA CYS A 110 4.41 11.15 15.14
C CYS A 110 5.22 9.94 14.63
N LEU A 111 6.54 10.06 14.48
CA LEU A 111 7.40 8.92 14.11
C LEU A 111 7.48 7.88 15.23
N GLU A 112 7.52 8.36 16.48
CA GLU A 112 7.74 7.56 17.68
C GLU A 112 6.46 6.99 18.29
N ILE A 113 5.33 7.67 18.09
CA ILE A 113 4.06 7.34 18.74
C ILE A 113 3.37 6.14 18.08
N ASP A 114 2.63 5.35 18.87
CA ASP A 114 1.68 4.37 18.35
C ASP A 114 0.27 4.99 18.24
N PRO A 115 -0.26 5.24 17.03
CA PRO A 115 -1.55 5.90 16.82
C PRO A 115 -2.73 5.20 17.52
N ARG A 116 -2.63 3.88 17.74
CA ARG A 116 -3.68 3.08 18.38
C ARG A 116 -3.94 3.51 19.83
N HIS A 117 -2.91 4.02 20.50
CA HIS A 117 -3.00 4.47 21.90
C HIS A 117 -3.43 5.94 22.05
N ILE A 118 -3.58 6.68 20.94
CA ILE A 118 -3.89 8.12 20.97
C ILE A 118 -5.09 8.51 20.10
N ARG A 119 -6.02 7.57 19.85
CA ARG A 119 -7.22 7.83 19.03
C ARG A 119 -8.05 9.02 19.52
N GLU A 120 -8.26 9.13 20.82
CA GLU A 120 -9.01 10.25 21.41
C GLU A 120 -8.29 11.59 21.23
N LEU A 121 -6.95 11.60 21.36
CA LEU A 121 -6.12 12.78 21.12
C LEU A 121 -6.21 13.20 19.64
N ILE A 122 -6.10 12.26 18.70
CA ILE A 122 -6.22 12.52 17.26
C ILE A 122 -7.60 13.10 16.95
N ALA A 123 -8.66 12.51 17.51
CA ALA A 123 -10.04 12.97 17.31
C ALA A 123 -10.30 14.38 17.88
N GLY A 124 -9.63 14.74 18.98
CA GLY A 124 -9.73 16.07 19.60
C GLY A 124 -8.81 17.15 18.99
N MET A 125 -7.91 16.78 18.08
CA MET A 125 -6.95 17.70 17.47
C MET A 125 -7.65 18.66 16.49
N PRO A 126 -7.31 19.97 16.48
CA PRO A 126 -7.79 20.88 15.45
C PRO A 126 -7.38 20.44 14.05
N LEU A 127 -8.30 20.58 13.11
CA LEU A 127 -8.13 20.10 11.74
C LEU A 127 -6.93 20.75 11.03
N ASP A 128 -6.69 22.04 11.25
CA ASP A 128 -5.53 22.77 10.72
C ASP A 128 -4.21 22.16 11.21
N ARG A 129 -4.12 21.82 12.50
CA ARG A 129 -2.93 21.18 13.08
C ARG A 129 -2.67 19.81 12.46
N VAL A 130 -3.72 19.00 12.28
CA VAL A 130 -3.60 17.67 11.66
C VAL A 130 -3.09 17.80 10.22
N VAL A 131 -3.62 18.75 9.45
CA VAL A 131 -3.19 19.00 8.07
C VAL A 131 -1.75 19.53 8.01
N ASP A 132 -1.37 20.45 8.89
CA ASP A 132 0.00 20.99 8.96
C ASP A 132 1.01 19.87 9.23
N VAL A 133 0.74 18.99 10.20
CA VAL A 133 1.63 17.84 10.51
C VAL A 133 1.66 16.84 9.36
N ALA A 134 0.52 16.56 8.72
CA ALA A 134 0.49 15.66 7.57
C ALA A 134 1.31 16.19 6.38
N ARG A 135 1.27 17.51 6.13
CA ARG A 135 2.12 18.14 5.10
C ARG A 135 3.60 18.08 5.45
N GLU A 136 3.95 18.31 6.71
CA GLU A 136 5.32 18.20 7.19
C GLU A 136 5.86 16.77 7.01
N LEU A 137 5.09 15.75 7.40
CA LEU A 137 5.46 14.35 7.22
C LEU A 137 5.58 13.97 5.74
N ALA A 138 4.65 14.42 4.88
CA ALA A 138 4.72 14.20 3.44
C ALA A 138 5.96 14.88 2.83
N GLY A 139 6.27 16.12 3.22
CA GLY A 139 7.46 16.83 2.77
C GLY A 139 8.77 16.14 3.17
N ARG A 140 8.77 15.42 4.30
CA ARG A 140 9.88 14.57 4.76
C ARG A 140 9.88 13.16 4.16
N ARG A 141 8.90 12.82 3.32
CA ARG A 141 8.69 11.47 2.76
C ARG A 141 8.49 10.38 3.82
N GLU A 142 7.89 10.73 4.96
CA GLU A 142 7.62 9.82 6.08
C GLU A 142 6.35 8.98 5.84
N HIS A 143 6.30 8.29 4.69
CA HIS A 143 5.11 7.58 4.21
C HIS A 143 4.68 6.44 5.14
N ILE A 144 5.65 5.71 5.71
CA ILE A 144 5.39 4.64 6.68
C ILE A 144 4.72 5.20 7.93
N ALA A 145 5.18 6.34 8.44
CA ALA A 145 4.60 6.96 9.61
C ALA A 145 3.16 7.39 9.32
N MET A 146 2.93 8.07 8.19
CA MET A 146 1.60 8.51 7.77
C MET A 146 0.61 7.34 7.62
N ALA A 147 1.04 6.23 7.01
CA ALA A 147 0.20 5.05 6.82
C ALA A 147 -0.33 4.46 8.14
N ARG A 148 0.46 4.52 9.22
CA ARG A 148 0.04 4.04 10.56
C ARG A 148 -1.11 4.82 11.16
N PHE A 149 -1.31 6.08 10.75
CA PHE A 149 -2.40 6.94 11.24
C PHE A 149 -3.72 6.73 10.49
N VAL A 150 -3.69 6.11 9.30
CA VAL A 150 -4.86 5.99 8.40
C VAL A 150 -6.06 5.33 9.09
N ASP A 151 -5.83 4.35 9.96
CA ASP A 151 -6.86 3.60 10.68
C ASP A 151 -7.40 4.33 11.94
N CYS A 152 -6.76 5.44 12.32
CA CYS A 152 -7.08 6.19 13.55
C CYS A 152 -7.59 7.61 13.25
N LEU A 153 -7.51 8.05 11.99
CA LEU A 153 -7.94 9.38 11.58
C LEU A 153 -9.46 9.45 11.41
N PRO A 154 -10.14 10.45 12.00
CA PRO A 154 -11.51 10.76 11.67
C PRO A 154 -11.67 11.04 10.17
N GLU A 155 -12.82 10.69 9.60
CA GLU A 155 -13.09 10.88 8.16
C GLU A 155 -12.91 12.35 7.72
N THR A 156 -13.31 13.31 8.55
CA THR A 156 -13.15 14.75 8.28
C THR A 156 -11.68 15.14 8.16
N ALA A 157 -10.82 14.58 9.02
CA ALA A 157 -9.37 14.78 8.97
C ALA A 157 -8.76 14.11 7.73
N MET A 158 -9.18 12.88 7.43
CA MET A 158 -8.74 12.15 6.23
C MET A 158 -9.03 12.95 4.96
N ARG A 159 -10.28 13.44 4.79
CA ARG A 159 -10.67 14.24 3.62
C ARG A 159 -9.86 15.54 3.52
N ALA A 160 -9.61 16.22 4.64
CA ALA A 160 -8.82 17.44 4.64
C ALA A 160 -7.35 17.19 4.27
N ILE A 161 -6.75 16.10 4.76
CA ILE A 161 -5.39 15.69 4.39
C ILE A 161 -5.32 15.36 2.90
N LEU A 162 -6.25 14.54 2.38
CA LEU A 162 -6.28 14.19 0.97
C LEU A 162 -6.40 15.44 0.09
N ALA A 163 -7.24 16.41 0.45
CA ALA A 163 -7.35 17.68 -0.29
C ALA A 163 -6.08 18.56 -0.18
N ALA A 164 -5.35 18.46 0.93
CA ALA A 164 -4.15 19.25 1.19
C ALA A 164 -2.89 18.69 0.52
N LEU A 165 -2.79 17.37 0.37
CA LEU A 165 -1.68 16.68 -0.29
C LEU A 165 -1.95 16.61 -1.80
N ARG A 166 -1.17 17.37 -2.57
CA ARG A 166 -1.29 17.44 -4.04
C ARG A 166 -0.41 16.45 -4.79
N ASP A 167 0.56 15.87 -4.10
CA ASP A 167 1.48 14.89 -4.67
C ASP A 167 0.81 13.50 -4.70
N ASP A 168 0.41 13.08 -5.89
CA ASP A 168 -0.25 11.78 -6.12
C ASP A 168 0.73 10.60 -5.96
N VAL A 169 2.04 10.81 -6.16
CA VAL A 169 3.08 9.80 -5.89
C VAL A 169 3.21 9.57 -4.39
N ALA A 170 3.24 10.63 -3.60
CA ALA A 170 3.27 10.52 -2.14
C ALA A 170 2.05 9.76 -1.60
N LEU A 171 0.84 10.01 -2.14
CA LEU A 171 -0.36 9.26 -1.75
C LEU A 171 -0.27 7.77 -2.08
N LEU A 172 0.29 7.43 -3.24
CA LEU A 172 0.52 6.03 -3.63
C LEU A 172 1.48 5.35 -2.64
N GLN A 173 2.60 5.99 -2.32
CA GLN A 173 3.60 5.45 -1.41
C GLN A 173 3.07 5.33 0.03
N ILE A 174 2.26 6.28 0.49
CA ILE A 174 1.54 6.15 1.78
C ILE A 174 0.61 4.95 1.74
N GLY A 175 -0.20 4.84 0.68
CA GLY A 175 -1.13 3.74 0.47
C GLY A 175 -0.45 2.37 0.58
N PHE A 176 0.73 2.21 -0.02
CA PHE A 176 1.49 0.95 -0.03
C PHE A 176 1.77 0.40 1.37
N PHE A 177 1.94 1.29 2.37
CA PHE A 177 2.19 0.90 3.75
C PHE A 177 0.92 0.75 4.60
N VAL A 178 -0.26 1.09 4.09
CA VAL A 178 -1.53 0.96 4.82
C VAL A 178 -1.79 -0.51 5.16
N GLU A 179 -2.22 -0.73 6.39
CA GLU A 179 -2.31 -2.05 6.99
C GLU A 179 -3.68 -2.69 6.88
N ASP A 180 -4.74 -1.88 6.86
CA ASP A 180 -6.12 -2.33 6.74
C ASP A 180 -6.64 -2.14 5.30
N PRO A 181 -6.87 -3.25 4.56
CA PRO A 181 -7.49 -3.24 3.23
C PRO A 181 -8.84 -2.52 3.14
N ALA A 182 -9.67 -2.62 4.18
CA ALA A 182 -10.98 -1.99 4.22
C ALA A 182 -10.84 -0.47 4.33
N GLN A 183 -9.93 -0.01 5.18
CA GLN A 183 -9.63 1.40 5.33
C GLN A 183 -8.97 1.98 4.08
N LEU A 184 -8.04 1.25 3.45
CA LEU A 184 -7.47 1.64 2.16
C LEU A 184 -8.56 1.77 1.09
N SER A 185 -9.50 0.82 1.03
CA SER A 185 -10.65 0.88 0.11
C SER A 185 -11.54 2.09 0.37
N ALA A 186 -11.74 2.46 1.63
CA ALA A 186 -12.49 3.66 2.02
C ALA A 186 -11.76 4.95 1.61
N VAL A 187 -10.44 5.02 1.79
CA VAL A 187 -9.61 6.16 1.35
C VAL A 187 -9.67 6.34 -0.17
N ILE A 188 -9.56 5.24 -0.94
CA ILE A 188 -9.66 5.28 -2.41
C ILE A 188 -11.04 5.80 -2.84
N ALA A 189 -12.12 5.39 -2.16
CA ALA A 189 -13.46 5.88 -2.47
C ALA A 189 -13.66 7.38 -2.19
N MET A 190 -12.78 8.03 -1.42
CA MET A 190 -12.81 9.47 -1.20
C MET A 190 -12.08 10.26 -2.29
N LEU A 191 -11.25 9.61 -3.11
CA LEU A 191 -10.44 10.27 -4.13
C LEU A 191 -11.25 10.48 -5.43
N PRO A 192 -11.16 11.65 -6.07
CA PRO A 192 -11.72 11.86 -7.39
C PRO A 192 -11.05 10.98 -8.46
N ASP A 193 -11.81 10.53 -9.46
CA ASP A 193 -11.30 9.72 -10.58
C ASP A 193 -10.10 10.35 -11.29
N ALA A 194 -10.08 11.68 -11.43
CA ALA A 194 -8.94 12.39 -12.02
C ALA A 194 -7.64 12.14 -11.24
N ARG A 195 -7.70 12.11 -9.90
CA ARG A 195 -6.54 11.81 -9.06
C ARG A 195 -6.13 10.35 -9.16
N LEU A 196 -7.10 9.44 -9.17
CA LEU A 196 -6.82 8.02 -9.34
C LEU A 196 -6.13 7.74 -10.69
N ARG A 197 -6.57 8.40 -11.78
CA ARG A 197 -5.92 8.35 -13.10
C ARG A 197 -4.49 8.88 -13.05
N ASN A 198 -4.24 10.01 -12.38
CA ASN A 198 -2.90 10.54 -12.20
C ASN A 198 -1.98 9.60 -11.40
N MET A 199 -2.50 8.96 -10.36
CA MET A 199 -1.76 7.97 -9.56
C MET A 199 -1.38 6.76 -10.43
N ILE A 200 -2.31 6.24 -11.24
CA ILE A 200 -2.04 5.14 -12.18
C ILE A 200 -0.95 5.57 -13.18
N ALA A 201 -1.09 6.74 -13.82
CA ALA A 201 -0.10 7.25 -14.76
C ALA A 201 1.29 7.41 -14.10
N SER A 202 1.33 8.00 -12.91
CA SER A 202 2.58 8.21 -12.16
C SER A 202 3.26 6.90 -11.77
N ALA A 203 2.50 5.86 -11.45
CA ALA A 203 3.04 4.53 -11.16
C ALA A 203 3.74 3.91 -12.39
N ILE A 204 3.26 4.22 -13.59
CA ILE A 204 3.76 3.66 -14.86
C ILE A 204 4.93 4.47 -15.40
N GLU A 205 4.89 5.80 -15.24
CA GLU A 205 5.90 6.72 -15.76
C GLU A 205 7.03 7.04 -14.77
N GLY A 206 6.78 6.89 -13.47
CA GLY A 206 7.75 7.17 -12.43
C GLY A 206 8.75 6.04 -12.18
N ASP A 207 9.48 6.15 -11.07
CA ASP A 207 10.56 5.25 -10.66
C ASP A 207 10.14 3.78 -10.64
N ASP A 208 11.08 2.87 -10.94
CA ASP A 208 10.83 1.43 -11.13
C ASP A 208 10.06 0.78 -9.97
N GLU A 209 10.22 1.28 -8.74
CA GLU A 209 9.57 0.79 -7.51
C GLU A 209 8.07 1.12 -7.41
N LEU A 210 7.58 2.15 -8.09
CA LEU A 210 6.19 2.61 -7.94
C LEU A 210 5.16 1.66 -8.57
N TRP A 211 5.50 1.01 -9.68
CA TRP A 211 4.59 0.06 -10.33
C TRP A 211 4.33 -1.21 -9.49
N PRO A 212 5.36 -1.88 -8.92
CA PRO A 212 5.16 -2.94 -7.94
C PRO A 212 4.32 -2.48 -6.74
N GLU A 213 4.58 -1.30 -6.18
CA GLU A 213 3.80 -0.75 -5.06
C GLU A 213 2.31 -0.59 -5.44
N ALA A 214 2.02 -0.03 -6.61
CA ALA A 214 0.68 0.10 -7.16
C ALA A 214 -0.01 -1.26 -7.35
N MET A 215 0.73 -2.27 -7.83
CA MET A 215 0.22 -3.64 -7.97
C MET A 215 -0.10 -4.28 -6.62
N ASN A 216 0.71 -4.08 -5.60
CA ASN A 216 0.41 -4.55 -4.25
C ASN A 216 -0.88 -3.90 -3.71
N LEU A 217 -1.01 -2.59 -3.91
CA LEU A 217 -2.17 -1.81 -3.48
C LEU A 217 -3.47 -2.31 -4.09
N ILE A 218 -3.54 -2.39 -5.42
CA ILE A 218 -4.77 -2.75 -6.14
C ILE A 218 -5.20 -4.22 -5.89
N ASN A 219 -4.24 -5.11 -5.60
CA ASN A 219 -4.55 -6.49 -5.21
C ASN A 219 -5.03 -6.58 -3.75
N GLY A 220 -4.66 -5.63 -2.90
CA GLY A 220 -5.10 -5.57 -1.51
C GLY A 220 -6.53 -5.05 -1.33
N ILE A 221 -7.08 -4.26 -2.25
CA ILE A 221 -8.38 -3.61 -2.08
C ILE A 221 -9.57 -4.51 -2.46
N ALA A 222 -10.78 -4.10 -2.08
CA ALA A 222 -11.98 -4.86 -2.41
C ALA A 222 -12.30 -4.84 -3.93
N THR A 223 -12.96 -5.90 -4.41
CA THR A 223 -13.31 -6.12 -5.83
C THR A 223 -14.00 -4.92 -6.50
N PRO A 224 -14.97 -4.23 -5.89
CA PRO A 224 -15.61 -3.08 -6.54
C PRO A 224 -14.61 -1.96 -6.87
N GLN A 225 -13.72 -1.64 -5.93
CA GLN A 225 -12.69 -0.61 -6.09
C GLN A 225 -11.62 -1.06 -7.08
N ARG A 226 -11.21 -2.33 -7.04
CA ARG A 226 -10.26 -2.89 -8.03
C ARG A 226 -10.80 -2.81 -9.44
N ARG A 227 -12.08 -3.17 -9.67
CA ARG A 227 -12.74 -3.03 -10.98
C ARG A 227 -12.82 -1.58 -11.44
N HIS A 228 -13.12 -0.66 -10.52
CA HIS A 228 -13.11 0.78 -10.81
C HIS A 228 -11.73 1.24 -11.27
N MET A 229 -10.67 0.90 -10.54
CA MET A 229 -9.29 1.23 -10.93
C MET A 229 -8.90 0.62 -12.27
N ALA A 230 -9.29 -0.62 -12.54
CA ALA A 230 -9.02 -1.28 -13.82
C ALA A 230 -9.75 -0.58 -14.99
N ALA A 231 -10.98 -0.11 -14.78
CA ALA A 231 -11.71 0.68 -15.77
C ALA A 231 -11.02 2.04 -16.03
N LEU A 232 -10.60 2.75 -14.98
CA LEU A 232 -9.85 3.99 -15.11
C LEU A 232 -8.52 3.80 -15.88
N ALA A 233 -7.83 2.68 -15.63
CA ALA A 233 -6.59 2.34 -16.33
C ALA A 233 -6.84 2.06 -17.82
N ALA A 234 -7.88 1.30 -18.16
CA ALA A 234 -8.24 0.99 -19.55
C ALA A 234 -8.54 2.24 -20.39
N ASP A 235 -9.01 3.30 -19.75
CA ASP A 235 -9.32 4.58 -20.40
C ASP A 235 -8.09 5.49 -20.58
N LEU A 236 -6.88 5.09 -20.14
CA LEU A 236 -5.64 5.90 -20.31
C LEU A 236 -5.07 5.83 -21.74
N GLY A 237 -5.66 4.99 -22.61
CA GLY A 237 -5.28 4.83 -24.01
C GLY A 237 -4.18 3.80 -24.27
N ASP A 238 -4.10 3.35 -25.52
CA ASP A 238 -3.30 2.21 -25.96
C ASP A 238 -1.80 2.36 -25.64
N ALA A 239 -1.26 3.58 -25.74
CA ALA A 239 0.14 3.84 -25.46
C ALA A 239 0.48 3.62 -23.97
N MET A 240 -0.40 4.03 -23.07
CA MET A 240 -0.21 3.83 -21.63
C MET A 240 -0.39 2.37 -21.26
N LEU A 241 -1.42 1.70 -21.80
CA LEU A 241 -1.63 0.27 -21.58
C LEU A 241 -0.46 -0.57 -22.09
N THR A 242 0.10 -0.21 -23.25
CA THR A 242 1.31 -0.86 -23.77
C THR A 242 2.48 -0.73 -22.79
N ARG A 243 2.73 0.47 -22.25
CA ARG A 243 3.77 0.68 -21.21
C ARG A 243 3.50 -0.12 -19.94
N MET A 244 2.24 -0.24 -19.51
CA MET A 244 1.86 -1.07 -18.35
C MET A 244 2.23 -2.54 -18.58
N LEU A 245 1.92 -3.08 -19.76
CA LEU A 245 2.24 -4.46 -20.12
C LEU A 245 3.76 -4.69 -20.20
N GLU A 246 4.49 -3.78 -20.85
CA GLU A 246 5.95 -3.84 -20.95
C GLU A 246 6.61 -3.78 -19.57
N ARG A 247 6.14 -2.89 -18.69
CA ARG A 247 6.69 -2.76 -17.33
C ARG A 247 6.36 -3.97 -16.46
N THR A 248 5.14 -4.49 -16.57
CA THR A 248 4.72 -5.73 -15.91
C THR A 248 5.58 -6.90 -16.37
N HIS A 249 5.85 -7.02 -17.66
CA HIS A 249 6.72 -8.04 -18.21
C HIS A 249 8.17 -7.89 -17.69
N ARG A 250 8.76 -6.70 -17.80
CA ARG A 250 10.13 -6.40 -17.35
C ARG A 250 10.33 -6.71 -15.87
N GLN A 251 9.32 -6.46 -15.04
CA GLN A 251 9.37 -6.65 -13.60
C GLN A 251 8.75 -7.99 -13.13
N SER A 252 8.36 -8.87 -14.06
CA SER A 252 7.75 -10.19 -13.76
C SER A 252 6.50 -10.12 -12.86
N LEU A 253 5.66 -9.10 -13.05
CA LEU A 253 4.48 -8.83 -12.22
C LEU A 253 3.17 -9.43 -12.76
N TRP A 254 3.23 -10.33 -13.76
CA TRP A 254 2.05 -11.01 -14.29
C TRP A 254 1.17 -11.68 -13.23
N PRO A 255 1.72 -12.34 -12.19
CA PRO A 255 0.88 -12.92 -11.14
C PRO A 255 0.03 -11.89 -10.38
N ALA A 256 0.49 -10.64 -10.30
CA ALA A 256 -0.25 -9.55 -9.69
C ALA A 256 -1.20 -8.86 -10.67
N LEU A 257 -0.88 -8.81 -11.97
CA LEU A 257 -1.73 -8.17 -12.98
C LEU A 257 -2.92 -9.05 -13.42
N LEU A 258 -2.70 -10.36 -13.61
CA LEU A 258 -3.71 -11.28 -14.15
C LEU A 258 -5.03 -11.31 -13.35
N PRO A 259 -5.03 -11.35 -11.99
CA PRO A 259 -6.27 -11.29 -11.21
C PRO A 259 -7.07 -10.02 -11.48
N ILE A 260 -6.40 -8.88 -11.68
CA ILE A 260 -7.04 -7.60 -11.99
C ILE A 260 -7.66 -7.67 -13.38
N VAL A 261 -6.90 -8.16 -14.37
CA VAL A 261 -7.38 -8.33 -15.75
C VAL A 261 -8.61 -9.21 -15.77
N ALA A 262 -8.59 -10.36 -15.08
CA ALA A 262 -9.72 -11.30 -15.04
C ALA A 262 -11.02 -10.69 -14.50
N GLU A 263 -10.95 -9.63 -13.68
CA GLU A 263 -12.12 -8.96 -13.13
C GLU A 263 -12.67 -7.82 -13.99
N MET A 264 -11.97 -7.45 -15.07
CA MET A 264 -12.44 -6.44 -16.03
C MET A 264 -13.66 -6.95 -16.82
N ALA A 265 -14.45 -6.03 -17.38
CA ALA A 265 -15.55 -6.42 -18.26
C ALA A 265 -15.03 -6.83 -19.65
N THR A 266 -15.85 -7.56 -20.40
CA THR A 266 -15.49 -8.14 -21.70
C THR A 266 -15.01 -7.10 -22.71
N ALA A 267 -15.56 -5.87 -22.66
CA ALA A 267 -15.15 -4.78 -23.54
C ALA A 267 -13.68 -4.38 -23.31
N GLN A 268 -13.23 -4.32 -22.05
CA GLN A 268 -11.83 -4.03 -21.75
C GLN A 268 -10.92 -5.21 -22.06
N HIS A 269 -11.36 -6.47 -21.88
CA HIS A 269 -10.61 -7.65 -22.35
C HIS A 269 -10.36 -7.59 -23.85
N ALA A 270 -11.41 -7.31 -24.63
CA ALA A 270 -11.31 -7.19 -26.08
C ALA A 270 -10.41 -6.02 -26.51
N HIS A 271 -10.34 -4.95 -25.72
CA HIS A 271 -9.42 -3.84 -25.98
C HIS A 271 -7.97 -4.25 -25.72
N LEU A 272 -7.67 -4.79 -24.54
CA LEU A 272 -6.32 -5.27 -24.17
C LEU A 272 -5.81 -6.34 -25.14
N ALA A 273 -6.66 -7.28 -25.51
CA ALA A 273 -6.31 -8.40 -26.40
C ALA A 273 -5.91 -7.98 -27.83
N ARG A 274 -6.20 -6.72 -28.21
CA ARG A 274 -5.82 -6.14 -29.51
C ARG A 274 -4.56 -5.28 -29.45
N LEU A 275 -3.96 -5.10 -28.28
CA LEU A 275 -2.72 -4.32 -28.15
C LEU A 275 -1.56 -5.07 -28.81
N ALA A 276 -0.82 -4.36 -29.68
CA ALA A 276 0.34 -4.91 -30.39
C ALA A 276 1.44 -5.43 -29.45
N ALA A 277 1.47 -4.97 -28.20
CA ALA A 277 2.37 -5.49 -27.17
C ALA A 277 2.24 -7.02 -26.98
N LEU A 278 1.00 -7.55 -27.12
CA LEU A 278 0.71 -8.97 -26.95
C LEU A 278 1.06 -9.82 -28.18
N ASP A 279 1.50 -9.21 -29.28
CA ASP A 279 2.05 -9.94 -30.43
C ASP A 279 3.52 -10.34 -30.21
N ASN A 280 4.16 -9.88 -29.13
CA ASN A 280 5.54 -10.21 -28.78
C ASN A 280 5.65 -11.59 -28.13
N ASP A 281 6.41 -12.49 -28.77
CA ASP A 281 6.67 -13.86 -28.28
C ASP A 281 7.21 -13.89 -26.85
N ALA A 282 8.17 -13.02 -26.48
CA ALA A 282 8.75 -13.00 -25.14
C ALA A 282 7.71 -12.61 -24.07
N MET A 283 6.77 -11.73 -24.45
CA MET A 283 5.68 -11.32 -23.58
C MET A 283 4.67 -12.46 -23.38
N LEU A 284 4.25 -13.11 -24.47
CA LEU A 284 3.35 -14.27 -24.42
C LEU A 284 3.96 -15.43 -23.64
N GLU A 285 5.26 -15.70 -23.84
CA GLU A 285 5.99 -16.74 -23.10
C GLU A 285 6.00 -16.45 -21.60
N SER A 286 6.32 -15.21 -21.22
CA SER A 286 6.31 -14.75 -19.83
C SER A 286 4.92 -14.84 -19.18
N LEU A 287 3.88 -14.49 -19.94
CA LEU A 287 2.47 -14.58 -19.52
C LEU A 287 2.05 -16.04 -19.27
N ILE A 288 2.39 -16.95 -20.20
CA ILE A 288 2.10 -18.38 -20.10
C ILE A 288 2.84 -19.00 -18.91
N LEU A 289 4.12 -18.69 -18.75
CA LEU A 289 4.92 -19.17 -17.62
C LEU A 289 4.36 -18.69 -16.28
N ALA A 290 3.94 -17.42 -16.19
CA ALA A 290 3.32 -16.89 -14.99
C ALA A 290 1.99 -17.58 -14.68
N ALA A 291 1.16 -17.84 -15.69
CA ALA A 291 -0.09 -18.58 -15.51
C ALA A 291 0.14 -20.02 -15.05
N HIS A 292 1.14 -20.69 -15.62
CA HIS A 292 1.53 -22.04 -15.21
C HIS A 292 2.04 -22.10 -13.77
N GLN A 293 3.04 -21.27 -13.43
CA GLN A 293 3.67 -21.26 -12.11
C GLN A 293 2.72 -20.78 -11.00
N GLY A 294 1.86 -19.81 -11.33
CA GLY A 294 0.90 -19.25 -10.39
C GLY A 294 -0.45 -19.97 -10.34
N MET A 295 -0.66 -21.01 -11.15
CA MET A 295 -1.97 -21.67 -11.34
C MET A 295 -3.07 -20.67 -11.75
N LEU A 296 -2.71 -19.65 -12.55
CA LEU A 296 -3.58 -18.54 -12.95
C LEU A 296 -4.22 -18.73 -14.33
N TRP A 297 -4.31 -19.98 -14.81
CA TRP A 297 -4.97 -20.27 -16.09
C TRP A 297 -6.42 -19.75 -16.16
N PRO A 298 -7.27 -19.89 -15.11
CA PRO A 298 -8.62 -19.33 -15.14
C PRO A 298 -8.64 -17.81 -15.35
N GLN A 299 -7.62 -17.10 -14.88
CA GLN A 299 -7.48 -15.64 -15.02
C GLN A 299 -6.92 -15.26 -16.40
N LEU A 300 -6.08 -16.10 -17.00
CA LEU A 300 -5.51 -15.85 -18.33
C LEU A 300 -6.50 -16.15 -19.47
N LEU A 301 -7.28 -17.23 -19.37
CA LEU A 301 -8.13 -17.71 -20.47
C LEU A 301 -9.15 -16.67 -21.01
N PRO A 302 -9.82 -15.85 -20.19
CA PRO A 302 -10.71 -14.80 -20.69
C PRO A 302 -10.01 -13.81 -21.62
N LEU A 303 -8.75 -13.45 -21.33
CA LEU A 303 -7.96 -12.57 -22.18
C LEU A 303 -7.63 -13.27 -23.51
N VAL A 304 -7.15 -14.53 -23.45
CA VAL A 304 -6.79 -15.32 -24.64
C VAL A 304 -7.99 -15.53 -25.57
N ALA A 305 -9.18 -15.81 -25.01
CA ALA A 305 -10.40 -16.00 -25.78
C ALA A 305 -10.80 -14.76 -26.61
N ASN A 306 -10.39 -13.56 -26.17
CA ASN A 306 -10.64 -12.30 -26.87
C ASN A 306 -9.50 -11.90 -27.83
N MET A 307 -8.37 -12.63 -27.86
CA MET A 307 -7.26 -12.33 -28.77
C MET A 307 -7.61 -12.69 -30.22
N PRO A 308 -7.04 -11.99 -31.22
CA PRO A 308 -7.11 -12.41 -32.62
C PRO A 308 -6.59 -13.84 -32.82
N SER A 309 -7.20 -14.60 -33.74
CA SER A 309 -6.80 -15.99 -34.02
C SER A 309 -5.29 -16.18 -34.30
N PRO A 310 -4.58 -15.28 -35.03
CA PRO A 310 -3.14 -15.39 -35.21
C PRO A 310 -2.36 -15.38 -33.88
N THR A 311 -2.75 -14.51 -32.95
CA THR A 311 -2.12 -14.37 -31.63
C THR A 311 -2.43 -15.59 -30.74
N GLN A 312 -3.65 -16.14 -30.83
CA GLN A 312 -4.01 -17.40 -30.15
C GLN A 312 -3.17 -18.58 -30.65
N SER A 313 -3.01 -18.72 -31.97
CA SER A 313 -2.18 -19.78 -32.57
C SER A 313 -0.71 -19.65 -32.13
N ARG A 314 -0.19 -18.42 -32.09
CA ARG A 314 1.16 -18.13 -31.59
C ARG A 314 1.33 -18.51 -30.12
N ALA A 315 0.38 -18.13 -29.27
CA ALA A 315 0.39 -18.52 -27.85
C ALA A 315 0.36 -20.05 -27.66
N ALA A 316 -0.42 -20.76 -28.48
CA ALA A 316 -0.44 -22.23 -28.47
C ALA A 316 0.91 -22.84 -28.86
N SER A 317 1.55 -22.35 -29.93
CA SER A 317 2.88 -22.81 -30.34
C SER A 317 3.96 -22.53 -29.28
N ILE A 318 3.86 -21.40 -28.57
CA ILE A 318 4.76 -21.08 -27.45
C ILE A 318 4.53 -22.05 -26.29
N ALA A 319 3.26 -22.33 -25.93
CA ALA A 319 2.94 -23.29 -24.87
C ALA A 319 3.47 -24.70 -25.17
N GLU A 320 3.41 -25.15 -26.43
CA GLU A 320 4.00 -26.43 -26.87
C GLU A 320 5.52 -26.44 -26.70
N ARG A 321 6.20 -25.34 -27.04
CA ARG A 321 7.66 -25.20 -26.87
C ARG A 321 8.10 -25.19 -25.40
N LEU A 322 7.26 -24.67 -24.51
CA LEU A 322 7.53 -24.62 -23.07
C LEU A 322 7.44 -26.00 -22.38
N GLY A 323 6.74 -26.97 -22.99
CA GLY A 323 6.76 -28.37 -22.59
C GLY A 323 5.39 -29.00 -22.31
N PRO A 324 5.36 -30.34 -22.14
CA PRO A 324 4.12 -31.11 -22.05
C PRO A 324 3.27 -30.79 -20.80
N ASP A 325 3.90 -30.39 -19.69
CA ASP A 325 3.21 -30.06 -18.45
C ASP A 325 2.36 -28.79 -18.60
N VAL A 326 2.89 -27.77 -19.30
CA VAL A 326 2.18 -26.53 -19.62
C VAL A 326 0.94 -26.83 -20.48
N VAL A 327 1.11 -27.63 -21.54
CA VAL A 327 0.02 -28.03 -22.44
C VAL A 327 -1.06 -28.83 -21.70
N THR A 328 -0.65 -29.74 -20.82
CA THR A 328 -1.58 -30.57 -20.03
C THR A 328 -2.44 -29.70 -19.12
N GLN A 329 -1.81 -28.79 -18.36
CA GLN A 329 -2.54 -27.87 -17.49
C GLN A 329 -3.45 -26.91 -18.26
N LEU A 330 -2.97 -26.34 -19.37
CA LEU A 330 -3.78 -25.48 -20.24
C LEU A 330 -5.03 -26.23 -20.74
N THR A 331 -4.86 -27.45 -21.22
CA THR A 331 -5.98 -28.29 -21.71
C THR A 331 -6.97 -28.59 -20.59
N GLN A 332 -6.48 -28.88 -19.38
CA GLN A 332 -7.33 -29.09 -18.22
C GLN A 332 -8.12 -27.83 -17.86
N ALA A 333 -7.46 -26.66 -17.82
CA ALA A 333 -8.11 -25.39 -17.53
C ALA A 333 -9.19 -25.03 -18.56
N ILE A 334 -8.94 -25.26 -19.86
CA ILE A 334 -9.93 -25.07 -20.93
C ILE A 334 -11.15 -25.97 -20.72
N ARG A 335 -10.94 -27.26 -20.39
CA ARG A 335 -12.05 -28.19 -20.11
C ARG A 335 -12.87 -27.73 -18.91
N THR A 336 -12.22 -27.31 -17.83
CA THR A 336 -12.90 -26.79 -16.63
C THR A 336 -13.70 -25.53 -16.94
N ALA A 337 -13.19 -24.62 -17.77
CA ALA A 337 -13.91 -23.43 -18.19
C ALA A 337 -15.10 -23.72 -19.12
N ALA A 338 -15.01 -24.79 -19.93
CA ALA A 338 -16.06 -25.21 -20.86
C ALA A 338 -17.18 -26.05 -20.20
N SER A 339 -16.96 -26.60 -19.01
CA SER A 339 -18.00 -27.25 -18.21
C SER A 339 -18.69 -26.21 -17.32
N PRO A 340 -19.90 -25.71 -17.67
CA PRO A 340 -20.65 -24.89 -16.73
C PRO A 340 -20.94 -25.76 -15.49
N ALA A 341 -20.69 -25.21 -14.30
CA ALA A 341 -21.06 -25.85 -13.05
C ALA A 341 -22.53 -26.29 -13.12
N ALA A 342 -22.77 -27.58 -12.90
CA ALA A 342 -24.10 -28.17 -12.77
C ALA A 342 -24.76 -27.74 -11.46
#